data_AF-A0A9D0VLQ4-F1
#
_entry.id   AF-A0A9D0VLQ4-F1
#
_cell.length_a   1.000
_cell.length_b   1.000
_cell.length_c   1.000
_cell.angle_alpha   90.00
_cell.angle_beta   90.00
_cell.angle_gamma   90.00
#
_symmetry.space_group_name_H-M   'P 1'
#
loop_
_entity.id
_entity.type
_entity.pdbx_description
1 polymer ?
#
loop_
_entity_poly.entity_id
_entity_poly.type
_entity_poly.pdbx_seq_one_letter_code
_entity_poly.pdbx_strand_id
1 'polypeptide(L)'
;MRATVGIVWIVGLGAGCHNSCQALCLRMASYAEECGFVVSDAELDQCLSDLSSPDRQTRQTCGDFGSPDTLRSEWTCEALGSYWGDGATDDAR
;
A
#
# COMPACT_ATOMS: atom_id res chain seq x y z
N MET A 1 -17.55 -34.49 35.31
CA MET A 1 -16.99 -33.15 35.08
C MET A 1 -15.73 -33.32 34.25
N ARG A 2 -15.80 -33.11 32.93
CA ARG A 2 -14.65 -33.21 32.01
C ARG A 2 -14.29 -31.79 31.59
N ALA A 3 -13.16 -31.29 32.08
CA ALA A 3 -12.59 -30.02 31.66
C ALA A 3 -11.96 -30.21 30.27
N THR A 4 -12.65 -29.77 29.23
CA THR A 4 -12.08 -29.64 27.89
C THR A 4 -11.30 -28.33 27.85
N VAL A 5 -9.99 -28.46 27.85
CA VAL A 5 -8.99 -27.41 27.66
C VAL A 5 -9.27 -26.67 26.35
N GLY A 6 -9.43 -25.35 26.44
CA GLY A 6 -9.70 -24.46 25.32
C GLY A 6 -8.54 -24.40 24.33
N ILE A 7 -8.89 -24.41 23.04
CA ILE A 7 -7.99 -24.07 21.95
C ILE A 7 -8.41 -22.67 21.50
N VAL A 8 -7.83 -21.65 22.12
CA VAL A 8 -7.84 -20.30 21.56
C VAL A 8 -6.76 -20.30 20.48
N TRP A 9 -7.19 -20.43 19.23
CA TRP A 9 -6.34 -20.10 18.09
C TRP A 9 -6.09 -18.59 18.14
N ILE A 10 -4.97 -18.20 18.77
CA ILE A 10 -4.40 -16.88 18.55
C ILE A 10 -3.90 -16.91 17.11
N VAL A 11 -4.77 -16.48 16.19
CA VAL A 11 -4.37 -16.11 14.84
C VAL A 11 -3.38 -14.96 15.03
N GLY A 12 -2.10 -15.26 14.82
CA GLY A 12 -1.02 -14.29 14.94
C GLY A 12 -1.35 -13.12 14.04
N LEU A 13 -1.61 -11.97 14.66
CA LEU A 13 -1.64 -10.69 13.98
C LEU A 13 -0.26 -10.51 13.37
N GLY A 14 -0.18 -10.73 12.07
CA GLY A 14 1.02 -10.49 11.29
C GLY A 14 1.36 -9.01 11.42
N ALA A 15 2.27 -8.69 12.36
CA ALA A 15 3.13 -7.54 12.23
C ALA A 15 4.01 -7.83 11.00
N GLY A 16 3.43 -7.60 9.82
CA GLY A 16 4.09 -7.83 8.55
C GLY A 16 5.39 -7.03 8.55
N CYS A 17 6.51 -7.71 8.34
CA CYS A 17 7.75 -7.05 7.98
C CYS A 17 7.54 -6.43 6.59
N HIS A 18 6.96 -5.23 6.55
CA HIS A 18 6.77 -4.49 5.31
C HIS A 18 8.15 -4.07 4.79
N ASN A 19 8.46 -4.44 3.56
CA ASN A 19 9.70 -4.03 2.90
C ASN A 19 9.61 -2.57 2.42
N SER A 20 10.70 -2.00 1.91
CA SER A 20 10.77 -0.61 1.44
C SER A 20 9.71 -0.28 0.36
N CYS A 21 9.36 -1.24 -0.48
CA CYS A 21 8.33 -1.09 -1.51
C CYS A 21 6.91 -1.16 -0.95
N GLN A 22 6.64 -2.03 0.02
CA GLN A 22 5.35 -2.02 0.72
C GLN A 22 5.14 -0.70 1.48
N ALA A 23 6.20 -0.17 2.08
CA ALA A 23 6.18 1.16 2.69
C ALA A 23 5.96 2.28 1.65
N LEU A 24 6.27 2.06 0.38
CA LEU A 24 5.94 3.00 -0.70
C LEU A 24 4.43 3.04 -0.96
N CYS A 25 3.77 1.88 -1.06
CA CYS A 25 2.31 1.80 -1.22
C CYS A 25 1.57 2.59 -0.13
N LEU A 26 1.95 2.38 1.14
CA LEU A 26 1.33 3.06 2.28
C LEU A 26 1.51 4.59 2.21
N ARG A 27 2.69 5.06 1.79
CA ARG A 27 2.96 6.50 1.65
C ARG A 27 2.20 7.10 0.48
N MET A 28 2.11 6.40 -0.65
CA MET A 28 1.33 6.83 -1.80
C MET A 28 -0.15 6.92 -1.45
N ALA A 29 -0.69 5.94 -0.74
CA ALA A 29 -2.08 5.98 -0.27
C ALA A 29 -2.33 7.16 0.67
N SER A 30 -1.46 7.34 1.68
CA SER A 30 -1.55 8.49 2.59
C SER A 30 -1.44 9.83 1.85
N TYR A 31 -0.56 9.95 0.85
CA TYR A 31 -0.44 11.18 0.08
C TYR A 31 -1.64 11.41 -0.85
N ALA A 32 -2.24 10.35 -1.38
CA ALA A 32 -3.49 10.44 -2.14
C ALA A 32 -4.64 10.99 -1.25
N GLU A 33 -4.72 10.56 0.01
CA GLU A 33 -5.67 11.11 0.99
C GLU A 33 -5.41 12.60 1.27
N GLU A 34 -4.15 13.02 1.41
CA GLU A 34 -3.78 14.44 1.54
C GLU A 34 -4.24 15.26 0.31
N CYS A 35 -4.23 14.65 -0.87
CA CYS A 35 -4.70 15.24 -2.12
C CYS A 35 -6.24 15.22 -2.28
N GLY A 36 -6.97 14.54 -1.39
CA GLY A 36 -8.44 14.44 -1.41
C GLY A 36 -9.00 13.20 -2.12
N PHE A 37 -8.17 12.20 -2.41
CA PHE A 37 -8.59 10.92 -3.00
C PHE A 37 -8.64 9.83 -1.93
N VAL A 38 -9.58 8.90 -2.06
CA VAL A 38 -9.66 7.73 -1.19
C VAL A 38 -9.14 6.53 -1.95
N VAL A 39 -8.05 5.93 -1.45
CA VAL A 39 -7.55 4.64 -1.93
C VAL A 39 -8.30 3.54 -1.19
N SER A 40 -8.92 2.61 -1.91
CA SER A 40 -9.62 1.51 -1.24
C SER A 40 -8.63 0.54 -0.60
N ASP A 41 -9.05 -0.11 0.50
CA ASP A 41 -8.24 -1.14 1.16
C ASP A 41 -7.83 -2.25 0.18
N ALA A 42 -8.70 -2.58 -0.77
CA ALA A 42 -8.44 -3.60 -1.80
C ALA A 42 -7.30 -3.19 -2.76
N GLU A 43 -7.26 -1.93 -3.20
CA GLU A 43 -6.19 -1.40 -4.05
C GLU A 43 -4.87 -1.31 -3.29
N LEU A 44 -4.94 -0.88 -2.03
CA LEU A 44 -3.76 -0.84 -1.17
C LEU A 44 -3.20 -2.24 -0.92
N ASP A 45 -4.05 -3.22 -0.58
CA ASP A 45 -3.67 -4.62 -0.40
C ASP A 45 -3.09 -5.22 -1.69
N GLN A 46 -3.64 -4.85 -2.85
CA GLN A 46 -3.11 -5.28 -4.13
C GLN A 46 -1.69 -4.72 -4.38
N CYS A 47 -1.48 -3.42 -4.14
CA CYS A 47 -0.14 -2.82 -4.21
C CYS A 47 0.85 -3.52 -3.26
N LEU A 48 0.43 -3.78 -2.01
CA LEU A 48 1.25 -4.46 -1.01
C LEU A 48 1.59 -5.90 -1.43
N SER A 49 0.63 -6.62 -2.00
CA SER A 49 0.81 -7.98 -2.51
C SER A 49 1.77 -8.02 -3.69
N ASP A 50 1.61 -7.12 -4.66
CA ASP A 50 2.47 -7.05 -5.85
C ASP A 50 3.91 -6.70 -5.48
N LEU A 51 4.09 -5.82 -4.49
CA LEU A 51 5.39 -5.41 -3.98
C LEU A 51 5.83 -6.21 -2.74
N SER A 52 5.22 -7.37 -2.49
CA SER A 52 5.63 -8.27 -1.41
C SER A 52 6.97 -8.96 -1.72
N SER A 53 7.21 -9.28 -2.99
CA SER A 53 8.47 -9.87 -3.47
C SER A 53 8.99 -9.22 -4.78
N PRO A 54 9.37 -7.94 -4.75
CA PRO A 54 9.84 -7.23 -5.94
C PRO A 54 11.24 -7.71 -6.38
N ASP A 55 11.50 -7.61 -7.67
CA ASP A 55 12.82 -7.85 -8.24
C ASP A 55 13.86 -6.84 -7.70
N ARG A 56 15.15 -7.07 -8.00
CA ARG A 56 16.24 -6.27 -7.46
C ARG A 56 16.16 -4.80 -7.92
N GLN A 57 15.74 -4.54 -9.15
CA GLN A 57 15.68 -3.18 -9.69
C GLN A 57 14.52 -2.42 -9.05
N THR A 58 13.34 -3.04 -8.99
CA THR A 58 12.17 -2.46 -8.31
C THR A 58 12.49 -2.14 -6.85
N ARG A 59 13.19 -3.01 -6.12
CA ARG A 59 13.63 -2.74 -4.74
C ARG A 59 14.52 -1.51 -4.60
N GLN A 60 15.42 -1.27 -5.55
CA GLN A 60 16.27 -0.07 -5.54
C GLN A 60 15.41 1.17 -5.77
N THR A 61 14.55 1.14 -6.80
CA THR A 61 13.63 2.25 -7.08
C THR A 61 12.76 2.60 -5.87
N CYS A 62 12.17 1.62 -5.19
CA CYS A 62 11.40 1.91 -3.97
C CYS A 62 12.25 2.50 -2.84
N GLY A 63 13.52 2.11 -2.74
CA GLY A 63 14.44 2.65 -1.74
C GLY A 63 14.82 4.11 -2.04
N ASP A 64 15.08 4.41 -3.30
CA ASP A 64 15.55 5.72 -3.76
C ASP A 64 14.41 6.74 -3.84
N PHE A 65 13.23 6.31 -4.30
CA PHE A 65 12.09 7.19 -4.54
C PHE A 65 10.98 7.07 -3.49
N GLY A 66 11.13 6.14 -2.54
CA GLY A 66 10.08 5.90 -1.55
C GLY A 66 10.09 6.84 -0.36
N SER A 67 10.96 7.85 -0.32
CA SER A 67 10.93 8.84 0.76
C SER A 67 9.72 9.78 0.59
N PRO A 68 9.09 10.26 1.68
CA PRO A 68 7.95 11.18 1.58
C PRO A 68 8.28 12.46 0.79
N ASP A 69 9.48 12.99 0.98
CA ASP A 69 9.93 14.21 0.29
C ASP A 69 10.11 13.97 -1.22
N THR A 70 10.74 12.85 -1.59
CA THR A 70 10.89 12.47 -3.00
C THR A 70 9.53 12.19 -3.64
N LEU A 71 8.64 11.51 -2.94
CA LEU A 71 7.29 11.22 -3.43
C LEU A 71 6.56 12.53 -3.77
N ARG A 72 6.57 13.52 -2.88
CA ARG A 72 5.93 14.83 -3.11
C ARG A 72 6.61 15.69 -4.19
N SER A 73 7.90 15.47 -4.42
CA SER A 73 8.65 16.18 -5.47
C SER A 73 8.39 15.60 -6.85
N GLU A 74 8.29 14.27 -6.95
CA GLU A 74 8.19 13.57 -8.22
C GLU A 74 6.75 13.24 -8.64
N TRP A 75 5.84 13.09 -7.68
CA TRP A 75 4.44 12.76 -7.93
C TRP A 75 3.53 13.95 -7.65
N THR A 76 2.70 14.29 -8.63
CA THR A 76 1.61 15.25 -8.44
C THR A 76 0.36 14.55 -7.91
N CYS A 77 -0.51 15.30 -7.23
CA CYS A 77 -1.82 14.81 -6.83
C CYS A 77 -2.63 14.24 -8.01
N GLU A 78 -2.48 14.83 -9.19
CA GLU A 78 -3.16 14.38 -10.42
C GLU A 78 -2.60 13.03 -10.90
N ALA A 79 -1.27 12.85 -10.86
CA ALA A 79 -0.64 11.57 -11.20
C ALA A 79 -0.98 10.45 -10.21
N LEU A 80 -1.07 10.78 -8.91
CA LEU A 80 -1.56 9.84 -7.88
C LEU A 80 -3.03 9.49 -8.08
N GLY A 81 -3.85 10.49 -8.39
CA GLY A 81 -5.25 10.32 -8.73
C GLY A 81 -5.43 9.39 -9.94
N SER A 82 -4.60 9.50 -10.98
CA SER A 82 -4.63 8.54 -12.10
C SER A 82 -4.13 7.15 -11.70
N TYR A 83 -3.01 7.07 -10.98
CA TYR A 83 -2.43 5.80 -10.55
C TYR A 83 -3.40 4.94 -9.72
N TRP A 84 -4.12 5.58 -8.79
CA TRP A 84 -5.14 4.91 -7.97
C TRP A 84 -6.53 4.93 -8.60
N GLY A 85 -6.84 5.93 -9.43
CA GLY A 85 -8.19 6.23 -9.93
C GLY A 85 -8.47 5.83 -11.38
N ASP A 86 -7.54 5.17 -12.08
CA ASP A 86 -7.84 4.42 -13.31
C ASP A 86 -8.86 3.26 -13.07
N GLY A 87 -9.30 3.04 -11.81
CA GLY A 87 -10.51 2.27 -11.48
C GLY A 87 -11.76 3.09 -11.12
N ALA A 88 -11.66 4.42 -11.01
CA ALA A 88 -12.73 5.29 -10.50
C ALA A 88 -13.32 6.29 -11.52
N THR A 89 -12.78 6.37 -12.75
CA THR A 89 -13.27 7.31 -13.77
C THR A 89 -13.62 6.64 -15.10
N ASP A 90 -14.57 5.70 -15.05
CA ASP A 90 -15.48 5.39 -16.17
C ASP A 90 -16.67 6.37 -16.24
N ASP A 91 -16.59 7.56 -15.62
CA ASP A 91 -17.68 8.56 -15.59
C ASP A 91 -17.14 10.01 -15.71
N ALA A 92 -16.43 10.34 -16.79
CA ALA A 92 -16.46 11.67 -17.40
C ALA A 92 -15.55 11.77 -18.64
N ARG A 93 -16.03 11.30 -19.80
CA ARG A 93 -16.13 12.13 -21.03
C ARG A 93 -16.79 11.38 -22.18
#